data_AF-Q8MVU8-F1
#
_entry.id   AF-Q8MVU8-F1
#
_cell.length_a   1.000
_cell.length_b   1.000
_cell.length_c   1.000
_cell.angle_alpha   90.00
_cell.angle_beta   90.00
_cell.angle_gamma   90.00
#
_symmetry.space_group_name_H-M   'P 1'
#
loop_
_entity.id
_entity.type
_entity.pdbx_description
1 polymer ?
#
loop_
_entity_poly.entity_id
_entity_poly.type
_entity_poly.pdbx_seq_one_letter_code
_entity_poly.pdbx_strand_id
1 'polypeptide(L)'
;LKENDGKKQVGDCHPKMNRNGYPDWKCGNINLVEDPRVCMPPRRQKLCVHFLANDNEIKQLHSQVNLREAFIKSAAAETFFSWYYYKSKDGEGNELDKELKEGKIPPAFLRSMFYTFGDYRDFLFGTDISKGHGEGSKLKEQIDSLFKNGDQKSPNGKTRQEWWTEHSHEIWEAMLCALVKIGAKKDDFTENYGYNNVKFSDKSNTLEEFAKRPQFLRWLTEWYDDYCYTRQKYLKDVQEKCKSNDQLKCDTECNKKCEDYEKYMKK
;
A
#
# COMPACT_ATOMS: atom_id res chain seq x y z
N LEU A 1 9.21 -6.45 -15.49
CA LEU A 1 9.75 -5.23 -14.84
C LEU A 1 11.06 -4.72 -15.45
N LYS A 2 12.00 -5.58 -15.91
CA LYS A 2 13.36 -5.19 -16.34
C LYS A 2 13.47 -4.01 -17.33
N GLU A 3 12.49 -3.77 -18.19
CA GLU A 3 12.52 -2.70 -19.20
C GLU A 3 11.46 -1.61 -18.97
N ASN A 4 10.77 -1.66 -17.84
CA ASN A 4 9.72 -0.73 -17.50
C ASN A 4 10.31 0.41 -16.65
N ASP A 5 9.98 1.65 -16.99
CA ASP A 5 10.40 2.86 -16.27
C ASP A 5 9.25 3.46 -15.43
N GLY A 6 8.27 2.63 -15.07
CA GLY A 6 7.09 3.05 -14.32
C GLY A 6 5.96 3.62 -15.19
N LYS A 7 6.14 3.70 -16.51
CA LYS A 7 5.13 4.27 -17.43
C LYS A 7 4.27 3.22 -18.13
N LYS A 8 4.77 2.01 -18.29
CA LYS A 8 4.01 0.91 -18.94
C LYS A 8 3.31 0.08 -17.87
N GLN A 9 2.11 -0.39 -18.14
CA GLN A 9 1.42 -1.32 -17.23
C GLN A 9 2.10 -2.70 -17.18
N VAL A 10 1.83 -3.47 -16.14
CA VAL A 10 2.24 -4.88 -16.00
C VAL A 10 0.99 -5.69 -15.73
N GLY A 11 0.54 -6.49 -16.70
CA GLY A 11 -0.84 -6.95 -16.72
C GLY A 11 -1.79 -5.75 -16.75
N ASP A 12 -2.82 -5.76 -15.91
CA ASP A 12 -3.71 -4.60 -15.68
C ASP A 12 -3.26 -3.73 -14.48
N CYS A 13 -2.05 -3.92 -13.97
CA CYS A 13 -1.50 -3.02 -12.98
C CYS A 13 -0.92 -1.79 -13.67
N HIS A 14 -1.67 -0.70 -13.62
CA HIS A 14 -1.30 0.58 -14.22
C HIS A 14 -0.44 1.44 -13.29
N PRO A 15 0.28 2.44 -13.84
CA PRO A 15 0.85 3.51 -13.03
C PRO A 15 -0.21 4.15 -12.11
N LYS A 16 0.19 4.49 -10.88
CA LYS A 16 -0.75 4.94 -9.84
C LYS A 16 -1.46 6.24 -10.18
N MET A 17 -0.75 7.15 -10.85
CA MET A 17 -1.36 8.33 -11.44
C MET A 17 -1.86 8.04 -12.85
N ASN A 18 -3.06 8.55 -13.14
CA ASN A 18 -3.59 8.66 -14.50
C ASN A 18 -4.02 10.10 -14.77
N ARG A 19 -4.67 10.36 -15.91
CA ARG A 19 -5.18 11.69 -16.29
C ARG A 19 -6.16 12.27 -15.26
N ASN A 20 -6.85 11.42 -14.50
CA ASN A 20 -7.82 11.82 -13.47
C ASN A 20 -7.16 11.99 -12.08
N GLY A 21 -5.83 11.87 -12.00
CA GLY A 21 -5.08 11.99 -10.77
C GLY A 21 -5.07 10.72 -9.91
N TYR A 22 -4.61 10.88 -8.66
CA TYR A 22 -4.66 9.84 -7.63
C TYR A 22 -5.94 10.06 -6.80
N PRO A 23 -6.69 8.99 -6.46
CA PRO A 23 -7.99 9.16 -5.81
C PRO A 23 -7.86 9.72 -4.40
N ASP A 24 -8.93 10.38 -3.94
CA ASP A 24 -9.11 10.73 -2.54
C ASP A 24 -9.58 9.53 -1.70
N TRP A 25 -9.49 9.66 -0.37
CA TRP A 25 -10.14 8.75 0.57
C TRP A 25 -11.63 8.60 0.26
N LYS A 26 -12.13 7.37 0.32
CA LYS A 26 -13.56 7.07 0.11
C LYS A 26 -14.18 6.56 1.40
N CYS A 27 -14.79 7.48 2.15
CA CYS A 27 -15.52 7.20 3.38
C CYS A 27 -16.99 6.90 3.10
N GLY A 28 -17.53 5.86 3.72
CA GLY A 28 -18.94 5.49 3.63
C GLY A 28 -19.44 5.12 2.24
N ASN A 29 -18.53 4.78 1.33
CA ASN A 29 -18.89 4.37 -0.02
C ASN A 29 -19.35 2.91 -0.02
N ILE A 30 -20.66 2.72 -0.03
CA ILE A 30 -21.31 1.39 -0.02
C ILE A 30 -20.96 0.52 -1.23
N ASN A 31 -20.38 1.06 -2.31
CA ASN A 31 -19.93 0.27 -3.45
C ASN A 31 -18.54 -0.33 -3.23
N LEU A 32 -17.78 0.18 -2.25
CA LEU A 32 -16.41 -0.25 -1.96
C LEU A 32 -16.32 -1.09 -0.69
N VAL A 33 -17.13 -0.77 0.32
CA VAL A 33 -17.16 -1.41 1.64
C VAL A 33 -18.61 -1.53 2.12
N GLU A 34 -18.90 -2.47 3.01
CA GLU A 34 -20.24 -2.62 3.58
C GLU A 34 -20.54 -1.63 4.69
N ASP A 35 -19.59 -1.42 5.62
CA ASP A 35 -19.79 -0.53 6.77
C ASP A 35 -19.61 0.95 6.34
N PRO A 36 -20.63 1.81 6.52
CA PRO A 36 -20.59 3.21 6.11
C PRO A 36 -19.60 4.07 6.92
N ARG A 37 -19.02 3.55 8.00
CA ARG A 37 -18.01 4.25 8.82
C ARG A 37 -16.59 4.01 8.34
N VAL A 38 -16.40 3.11 7.38
CA VAL A 38 -15.08 2.76 6.87
C VAL A 38 -14.66 3.73 5.77
N CYS A 39 -13.41 4.16 5.83
CA CYS A 39 -12.74 4.93 4.80
C CYS A 39 -11.73 4.04 4.07
N MET A 40 -11.95 3.75 2.79
CA MET A 40 -11.00 3.00 1.98
C MET A 40 -9.83 3.90 1.55
N PRO A 41 -8.57 3.52 1.88
CA PRO A 41 -7.40 4.31 1.50
C PRO A 41 -7.26 4.45 -0.03
N PRO A 42 -6.81 5.60 -0.54
CA PRO A 42 -6.42 5.77 -1.93
C PRO A 42 -5.49 4.67 -2.46
N ARG A 43 -4.53 4.26 -1.62
CA ARG A 43 -3.59 3.16 -1.90
C ARG A 43 -4.32 1.85 -2.14
N ARG A 44 -5.26 1.47 -1.25
CA ARG A 44 -6.08 0.27 -1.39
C ARG A 44 -6.95 0.30 -2.66
N GLN A 45 -7.54 1.46 -2.99
CA GLN A 45 -8.34 1.64 -4.22
C GLN A 45 -7.52 1.41 -5.49
N LYS A 46 -6.20 1.67 -5.44
CA LYS A 46 -5.26 1.51 -6.56
C LYS A 46 -4.34 0.30 -6.42
N LEU A 47 -4.62 -0.60 -5.46
CA LEU A 47 -3.81 -1.79 -5.20
C LEU A 47 -3.78 -2.67 -6.46
N CYS A 48 -2.59 -3.10 -6.87
CA CYS A 48 -2.37 -4.01 -7.98
C CYS A 48 -2.84 -5.41 -7.60
N VAL A 49 -4.03 -5.77 -8.06
CA VAL A 49 -4.63 -7.09 -7.79
C VAL A 49 -4.79 -7.93 -9.05
N HIS A 50 -4.25 -7.49 -10.20
CA HIS A 50 -4.47 -8.13 -11.50
C HIS A 50 -4.23 -9.65 -11.46
N PHE A 51 -3.07 -10.09 -10.98
CA PHE A 51 -2.70 -11.52 -10.96
C PHE A 51 -3.51 -12.35 -9.96
N LEU A 52 -4.30 -11.71 -9.09
CA LEU A 52 -5.16 -12.38 -8.11
C LEU A 52 -6.63 -12.33 -8.53
N ALA A 53 -7.11 -11.16 -8.96
CA ALA A 53 -8.53 -10.83 -9.06
C ALA A 53 -9.03 -10.57 -10.48
N ASN A 54 -8.17 -10.52 -11.50
CA ASN A 54 -8.63 -10.44 -12.89
C ASN A 54 -9.36 -11.74 -13.27
N ASP A 55 -10.46 -11.64 -14.02
CA ASP A 55 -11.32 -12.78 -14.39
C ASP A 55 -10.60 -13.92 -15.15
N ASN A 56 -9.52 -13.62 -15.86
CA ASN A 56 -8.71 -14.63 -16.54
C ASN A 56 -7.64 -15.20 -15.62
N GLU A 57 -6.97 -14.35 -14.82
CA GLU A 57 -5.93 -14.76 -13.87
C GLU A 57 -6.51 -15.63 -12.75
N ILE A 58 -7.68 -15.27 -12.22
CA ILE A 58 -8.35 -15.99 -11.15
C ILE A 58 -8.69 -17.43 -11.56
N LYS A 59 -9.08 -17.63 -12.82
CA LYS A 59 -9.34 -18.95 -13.40
C LYS A 59 -8.08 -19.80 -13.49
N GLN A 60 -6.87 -19.22 -13.44
CA GLN A 60 -5.62 -19.98 -13.44
C GLN A 60 -5.15 -20.35 -12.03
N LEU A 61 -5.84 -19.87 -10.97
CA LEU A 61 -5.47 -20.14 -9.57
C LEU A 61 -5.96 -21.53 -9.11
N HIS A 62 -5.54 -22.59 -9.78
CA HIS A 62 -5.96 -23.96 -9.48
C HIS A 62 -5.08 -24.69 -8.45
N SER A 63 -4.00 -24.08 -8.00
CA SER A 63 -3.09 -24.66 -7.01
C SER A 63 -2.49 -23.61 -6.07
N GLN A 64 -2.03 -24.07 -4.91
CA GLN A 64 -1.27 -23.24 -3.96
C GLN A 64 0.04 -22.69 -4.55
N VAL A 65 0.60 -23.35 -5.58
CA VAL A 65 1.77 -22.87 -6.32
C VAL A 65 1.41 -21.67 -7.20
N ASN A 66 0.30 -21.75 -7.95
CA ASN A 66 -0.17 -20.62 -8.75
C ASN A 66 -0.56 -19.42 -7.88
N LEU A 67 -1.18 -19.68 -6.71
CA LEU A 67 -1.48 -18.65 -5.73
C LEU A 67 -0.22 -17.91 -5.27
N ARG A 68 0.86 -18.65 -5.00
CA ARG A 68 2.15 -18.08 -4.56
C ARG A 68 2.72 -17.16 -5.62
N GLU A 69 2.74 -17.63 -6.87
CA GLU A 69 3.21 -16.82 -8.00
C GLU A 69 2.38 -15.54 -8.18
N ALA A 70 1.06 -15.63 -8.03
CA ALA A 70 0.16 -14.48 -8.15
C ALA A 70 0.42 -13.42 -7.08
N PHE A 71 0.62 -13.83 -5.81
CA PHE A 71 1.01 -12.91 -4.74
C PHE A 71 2.36 -12.25 -5.00
N ILE A 72 3.38 -13.02 -5.39
CA ILE A 72 4.73 -12.50 -5.71
C ILE A 72 4.66 -11.48 -6.85
N LYS A 73 3.96 -11.80 -7.95
CA LYS A 73 3.79 -10.90 -9.11
C LYS A 73 3.06 -9.61 -8.71
N SER A 74 1.98 -9.73 -7.95
CA SER A 74 1.18 -8.59 -7.47
C SER A 74 1.99 -7.69 -6.55
N ALA A 75 2.66 -8.25 -5.54
CA ALA A 75 3.46 -7.50 -4.58
C ALA A 75 4.65 -6.77 -5.23
N ALA A 76 5.32 -7.42 -6.18
CA ALA A 76 6.40 -6.79 -6.96
C ALA A 76 5.89 -5.65 -7.85
N ALA A 77 4.81 -5.88 -8.61
CA ALA A 77 4.23 -4.86 -9.49
C ALA A 77 3.66 -3.68 -8.69
N GLU A 78 3.00 -3.95 -7.58
CA GLU A 78 2.49 -2.94 -6.65
C GLU A 78 3.61 -2.02 -6.16
N THR A 79 4.65 -2.61 -5.59
CA THR A 79 5.76 -1.85 -5.00
C THR A 79 6.49 -1.03 -6.06
N PHE A 80 6.67 -1.61 -7.25
CA PHE A 80 7.28 -0.94 -8.38
C PHE A 80 6.51 0.35 -8.75
N PHE A 81 5.21 0.27 -9.00
CA PHE A 81 4.42 1.46 -9.37
C PHE A 81 4.24 2.42 -8.21
N SER A 82 4.15 1.92 -6.97
CA SER A 82 4.04 2.74 -5.78
C SER A 82 5.31 3.56 -5.53
N TRP A 83 6.51 3.05 -5.85
CA TRP A 83 7.75 3.84 -5.78
C TRP A 83 7.74 5.02 -6.76
N TYR A 84 7.42 4.76 -8.04
CA TYR A 84 7.35 5.82 -9.05
C TYR A 84 6.31 6.89 -8.69
N TYR A 85 5.20 6.48 -8.10
CA TYR A 85 4.22 7.40 -7.57
C TYR A 85 4.77 8.23 -6.42
N TYR A 86 5.36 7.58 -5.43
CA TYR A 86 5.93 8.23 -4.24
C TYR A 86 6.92 9.32 -4.62
N LYS A 87 7.89 9.01 -5.49
CA LYS A 87 8.89 10.00 -5.91
C LYS A 87 8.36 11.11 -6.80
N SER A 88 7.22 10.90 -7.47
CA SER A 88 6.57 11.95 -8.27
C SER A 88 5.89 13.01 -7.40
N LYS A 89 5.61 12.71 -6.13
CA LYS A 89 4.89 13.60 -5.21
C LYS A 89 5.81 14.53 -4.41
N ASP A 90 7.04 14.11 -4.17
CA ASP A 90 7.95 14.79 -3.24
C ASP A 90 8.64 16.03 -3.86
N GLY A 91 8.60 16.22 -5.18
CA GLY A 91 9.35 17.29 -5.86
C GLY A 91 10.88 17.07 -5.86
N GLU A 92 11.39 16.25 -4.95
CA GLU A 92 12.80 15.84 -4.79
C GLU A 92 13.03 14.39 -5.23
N GLY A 93 12.30 13.91 -6.25
CA GLY A 93 12.37 12.50 -6.68
C GLY A 93 13.77 11.99 -7.02
N ASN A 94 14.67 12.87 -7.46
CA ASN A 94 16.09 12.54 -7.68
C ASN A 94 16.84 12.22 -6.38
N GLU A 95 16.51 12.90 -5.29
CA GLU A 95 17.13 12.64 -3.98
C GLU A 95 16.64 11.32 -3.40
N LEU A 96 15.34 11.04 -3.51
CA LEU A 96 14.76 9.75 -3.13
C LEU A 96 15.39 8.57 -3.89
N ASP A 97 15.66 8.73 -5.19
CA ASP A 97 16.36 7.71 -5.98
C ASP A 97 17.82 7.53 -5.53
N LYS A 98 18.50 8.58 -5.00
CA LYS A 98 19.84 8.45 -4.40
C LYS A 98 19.78 7.74 -3.06
N GLU A 99 18.87 8.14 -2.18
CA GLU A 99 18.64 7.48 -0.88
C GLU A 99 18.37 5.99 -1.08
N LEU A 100 17.55 5.64 -2.07
CA LEU A 100 17.26 4.24 -2.39
C LEU A 100 18.52 3.48 -2.83
N LYS A 101 19.39 4.09 -3.65
CA LYS A 101 20.68 3.52 -4.07
C LYS A 101 21.67 3.36 -2.91
N GLU A 102 21.56 4.20 -1.89
CA GLU A 102 22.29 4.05 -0.62
C GLU A 102 21.68 2.98 0.29
N GLY A 103 20.61 2.31 -0.14
CA GLY A 103 19.94 1.27 0.62
C GLY A 103 18.98 1.80 1.68
N LYS A 104 18.48 3.04 1.56
CA LYS A 104 17.51 3.62 2.50
C LYS A 104 16.11 3.64 1.88
N ILE A 105 15.12 3.08 2.59
CA ILE A 105 13.71 3.26 2.24
C ILE A 105 13.17 4.45 3.04
N PRO A 106 12.64 5.50 2.38
CA PRO A 106 11.96 6.59 3.07
C PRO A 106 10.88 6.04 4.02
N PRO A 107 10.85 6.46 5.31
CA PRO A 107 9.95 5.87 6.31
C PRO A 107 8.48 5.91 5.91
N ALA A 108 8.02 6.97 5.23
CA ALA A 108 6.65 7.07 4.73
C ALA A 108 6.34 6.01 3.66
N PHE A 109 7.28 5.76 2.74
CA PHE A 109 7.14 4.71 1.74
C PHE A 109 7.17 3.32 2.38
N LEU A 110 8.03 3.10 3.38
CA LEU A 110 8.07 1.84 4.12
C LEU A 110 6.73 1.55 4.82
N ARG A 111 6.10 2.54 5.46
CA ARG A 111 4.75 2.36 6.03
C ARG A 111 3.73 1.96 4.97
N SER A 112 3.75 2.57 3.79
CA SER A 112 2.90 2.19 2.65
C SER A 112 3.09 0.73 2.22
N MET A 113 4.33 0.23 2.25
CA MET A 113 4.62 -1.19 1.99
C MET A 113 4.01 -2.11 3.06
N PHE A 114 4.06 -1.72 4.34
CA PHE A 114 3.43 -2.48 5.43
C PHE A 114 1.90 -2.55 5.27
N TYR A 115 1.25 -1.43 4.98
CA TYR A 115 -0.20 -1.40 4.71
C TYR A 115 -0.57 -2.32 3.53
N THR A 116 0.23 -2.27 2.46
CA THR A 116 0.08 -3.12 1.27
C THR A 116 0.24 -4.61 1.57
N PHE A 117 1.26 -4.97 2.33
CA PHE A 117 1.48 -6.36 2.73
C PHE A 117 0.34 -6.88 3.61
N GLY A 118 -0.18 -6.04 4.51
CA GLY A 118 -1.38 -6.34 5.30
C GLY A 118 -2.62 -6.58 4.44
N ASP A 119 -2.86 -5.76 3.41
CA ASP A 119 -3.99 -5.97 2.49
C ASP A 119 -3.86 -7.28 1.70
N TYR A 120 -2.65 -7.64 1.24
CA TYR A 120 -2.43 -8.94 0.61
C TYR A 120 -2.68 -10.11 1.57
N ARG A 121 -2.26 -9.98 2.83
CA ARG A 121 -2.54 -10.98 3.87
C ARG A 121 -4.04 -11.19 4.02
N ASP A 122 -4.82 -10.11 4.02
CA ASP A 122 -6.28 -10.22 4.16
C ASP A 122 -6.93 -10.99 3.01
N PHE A 123 -6.39 -10.94 1.78
CA PHE A 123 -6.87 -11.78 0.67
C PHE A 123 -6.68 -13.26 0.96
N LEU A 124 -5.51 -13.66 1.45
CA LEU A 124 -5.24 -15.06 1.76
C LEU A 124 -6.18 -15.59 2.84
N PHE A 125 -6.39 -14.80 3.89
CA PHE A 125 -7.22 -15.21 5.03
C PHE A 125 -8.72 -14.95 4.83
N GLY A 126 -9.13 -14.33 3.73
CA GLY A 126 -10.52 -13.98 3.47
C GLY A 126 -11.07 -12.95 4.45
N THR A 127 -10.20 -12.10 5.01
CA THR A 127 -10.54 -11.05 5.99
C THR A 127 -10.57 -9.65 5.39
N ASP A 128 -10.43 -9.53 4.06
CA ASP A 128 -10.56 -8.25 3.37
C ASP A 128 -12.01 -7.75 3.47
N ILE A 129 -12.17 -6.49 3.87
CA ILE A 129 -13.47 -5.86 4.13
C ILE A 129 -14.00 -5.12 2.90
N SER A 130 -13.29 -5.17 1.76
CA SER A 130 -13.75 -4.55 0.53
C SER A 130 -14.76 -5.45 -0.18
N LYS A 131 -15.79 -4.85 -0.80
CA LYS A 131 -16.77 -5.60 -1.59
C LYS A 131 -16.15 -6.30 -2.80
N GLY A 132 -15.08 -5.75 -3.37
CA GLY A 132 -14.47 -6.30 -4.57
C GLY A 132 -13.66 -7.57 -4.34
N HIS A 133 -13.18 -7.80 -3.11
CA HIS A 133 -12.19 -8.84 -2.82
C HIS A 133 -12.43 -9.59 -1.49
N GLY A 134 -13.42 -9.15 -0.71
CA GLY A 134 -13.82 -9.73 0.56
C GLY A 134 -14.90 -10.80 0.41
N GLU A 135 -15.83 -10.82 1.36
CA GLU A 135 -16.92 -11.80 1.41
C GLU A 135 -17.76 -11.82 0.12
N GLY A 136 -18.07 -13.02 -0.38
CA GLY A 136 -18.81 -13.20 -1.63
C GLY A 136 -18.09 -12.78 -2.92
N SER A 137 -16.83 -12.37 -2.85
CA SER A 137 -16.04 -12.06 -4.06
C SER A 137 -15.50 -13.33 -4.72
N LYS A 138 -15.33 -13.28 -6.05
CA LYS A 138 -14.70 -14.38 -6.80
C LYS A 138 -13.32 -14.72 -6.25
N LEU A 139 -12.53 -13.70 -5.88
CA LEU A 139 -11.18 -13.89 -5.32
C LEU A 139 -11.23 -14.73 -4.05
N LYS A 140 -12.10 -14.37 -3.12
CA LYS A 140 -12.27 -15.12 -1.88
C LYS A 140 -12.73 -16.54 -2.16
N GLU A 141 -13.75 -16.73 -2.98
CA GLU A 141 -14.25 -18.06 -3.36
C GLU A 141 -13.15 -18.93 -3.98
N GLN A 142 -12.34 -18.35 -4.87
CA GLN A 142 -11.24 -19.07 -5.51
C GLN A 142 -10.16 -19.47 -4.50
N ILE A 143 -9.75 -18.56 -3.60
CA ILE A 143 -8.77 -18.89 -2.55
C ILE A 143 -9.38 -19.91 -1.58
N ASP A 144 -10.63 -19.75 -1.14
CA ASP A 144 -11.37 -20.72 -0.31
C ASP A 144 -11.34 -22.12 -0.96
N SER A 145 -11.48 -22.23 -2.28
CA SER A 145 -11.43 -23.53 -2.99
C SER A 145 -10.07 -24.24 -2.89
N LEU A 146 -8.98 -23.50 -2.71
CA LEU A 146 -7.61 -24.03 -2.59
C LEU A 146 -7.29 -24.56 -1.18
N PHE A 147 -8.12 -24.21 -0.20
CA PHE A 147 -7.98 -24.58 1.21
C PHE A 147 -9.34 -25.12 1.69
N LYS A 148 -9.54 -26.45 1.64
CA LYS A 148 -10.85 -27.09 1.90
C LYS A 148 -11.51 -26.51 3.15
N ASN A 149 -12.77 -26.06 3.03
CA ASN A 149 -13.56 -25.46 4.13
C ASN A 149 -12.75 -24.49 5.03
N GLY A 150 -11.92 -23.62 4.45
CA GLY A 150 -11.08 -22.70 5.21
C GLY A 150 -9.76 -23.33 5.66
N ASP A 151 -9.47 -23.34 6.97
CA ASP A 151 -8.18 -23.76 7.52
C ASP A 151 -7.90 -25.28 7.47
N GLN A 152 -8.75 -26.10 6.83
CA GLN A 152 -8.49 -27.54 6.72
C GLN A 152 -7.59 -27.87 5.51
N LYS A 153 -6.72 -28.87 5.67
CA LYS A 153 -5.80 -29.30 4.61
C LYS A 153 -6.57 -29.84 3.41
N SER A 154 -6.24 -29.37 2.20
CA SER A 154 -6.56 -30.12 0.99
C SER A 154 -5.73 -31.41 0.95
N PRO A 155 -6.17 -32.48 0.26
CA PRO A 155 -5.39 -33.71 0.15
C PRO A 155 -4.03 -33.36 -0.44
N ASN A 156 -2.97 -33.49 0.36
CA ASN A 156 -1.58 -33.10 0.08
C ASN A 156 -1.29 -31.58 -0.01
N GLY A 157 -2.17 -30.69 0.46
CA GLY A 157 -1.93 -29.25 0.50
C GLY A 157 -1.83 -28.66 1.91
N LYS A 158 -1.31 -27.44 2.00
CA LYS A 158 -1.12 -26.69 3.26
C LYS A 158 -2.43 -26.06 3.72
N THR A 159 -2.56 -25.80 5.02
CA THR A 159 -3.54 -24.83 5.55
C THR A 159 -3.14 -23.40 5.14
N ARG A 160 -4.05 -22.42 5.30
CA ARG A 160 -3.71 -21.00 5.06
C ARG A 160 -2.56 -20.53 5.93
N GLN A 161 -2.56 -20.92 7.20
CA GLN A 161 -1.52 -20.57 8.16
C GLN A 161 -0.17 -21.18 7.79
N GLU A 162 -0.12 -22.48 7.45
CA GLU A 162 1.13 -23.13 6.99
C GLU A 162 1.63 -22.49 5.70
N TRP A 163 0.73 -22.23 4.74
CA TRP A 163 1.07 -21.57 3.48
C TRP A 163 1.62 -20.17 3.72
N TRP A 164 0.99 -19.37 4.58
CA TRP A 164 1.45 -18.03 4.92
C TRP A 164 2.80 -18.05 5.62
N THR A 165 2.97 -18.91 6.62
CA THR A 165 4.25 -19.08 7.32
C THR A 165 5.37 -19.44 6.35
N GLU A 166 5.09 -20.27 5.34
CA GLU A 166 6.09 -20.64 4.35
C GLU A 166 6.35 -19.56 3.30
N HIS A 167 5.34 -18.82 2.84
CA HIS A 167 5.49 -17.96 1.65
C HIS A 167 5.44 -16.45 1.90
N SER A 168 5.03 -16.00 3.09
CA SER A 168 4.95 -14.58 3.48
C SER A 168 6.27 -13.82 3.26
N HIS A 169 7.40 -14.45 3.59
CA HIS A 169 8.72 -13.87 3.39
C HIS A 169 9.06 -13.65 1.91
N GLU A 170 8.61 -14.54 1.03
CA GLU A 170 8.83 -14.43 -0.42
C GLU A 170 7.98 -13.31 -1.03
N ILE A 171 6.77 -13.10 -0.50
CA ILE A 171 5.91 -11.98 -0.90
C ILE A 171 6.58 -10.65 -0.54
N TRP A 172 7.11 -10.53 0.67
CA TRP A 172 7.86 -9.36 1.10
C TRP A 172 9.16 -9.18 0.30
N GLU A 173 9.91 -10.27 0.07
CA GLU A 173 11.11 -10.24 -0.78
C GLU A 173 10.79 -9.78 -2.20
N ALA A 174 9.64 -10.13 -2.76
CA ALA A 174 9.19 -9.64 -4.06
C ALA A 174 9.01 -8.10 -4.07
N MET A 175 8.50 -7.54 -2.98
CA MET A 175 8.41 -6.07 -2.80
C MET A 175 9.80 -5.44 -2.78
N LEU A 176 10.74 -6.02 -2.00
CA LEU A 176 12.12 -5.53 -1.95
C LEU A 176 12.84 -5.69 -3.30
N CYS A 177 12.62 -6.81 -3.99
CA CYS A 177 13.18 -7.06 -5.32
C CYS A 177 12.73 -6.03 -6.34
N ALA A 178 11.49 -5.52 -6.25
CA ALA A 178 11.03 -4.43 -7.11
C ALA A 178 11.89 -3.17 -6.93
N LEU A 179 12.28 -2.84 -5.70
CA LEU A 179 13.13 -1.70 -5.37
C LEU A 179 14.58 -1.91 -5.80
N VAL A 180 15.11 -3.14 -5.64
CA VAL A 180 16.42 -3.53 -6.21
C VAL A 180 16.43 -3.37 -7.72
N LYS A 181 15.33 -3.68 -8.41
CA LYS A 181 15.21 -3.45 -9.86
C LYS A 181 15.18 -1.98 -10.25
N ILE A 182 14.73 -1.10 -9.38
CA ILE A 182 14.74 0.35 -9.60
C ILE A 182 16.14 0.94 -9.37
N GLY A 183 16.94 0.35 -8.47
CA GLY A 183 18.32 0.75 -8.26
C GLY A 183 18.86 0.54 -6.85
N ALA A 184 18.08 -0.01 -5.91
CA ALA A 184 18.58 -0.32 -4.58
C ALA A 184 19.69 -1.38 -4.61
N LYS A 185 20.71 -1.24 -3.75
CA LYS A 185 21.76 -2.25 -3.58
C LYS A 185 21.21 -3.45 -2.82
N LYS A 186 21.30 -4.65 -3.42
CA LYS A 186 20.65 -5.86 -2.89
C LYS A 186 21.12 -6.25 -1.48
N ASP A 187 22.43 -6.20 -1.24
CA ASP A 187 23.04 -6.78 -0.04
C ASP A 187 22.69 -5.95 1.22
N ASP A 188 22.89 -4.62 1.16
CA ASP A 188 22.54 -3.69 2.25
C ASP A 188 21.03 -3.66 2.57
N PHE A 189 20.21 -3.87 1.53
CA PHE A 189 18.77 -3.70 1.60
C PHE A 189 18.05 -4.91 2.21
N THR A 190 18.50 -6.11 1.87
CA THR A 190 17.90 -7.35 2.38
C THR A 190 18.24 -7.59 3.85
N GLU A 191 19.42 -7.12 4.29
CA GLU A 191 19.81 -7.19 5.70
C GLU A 191 18.93 -6.29 6.58
N ASN A 192 18.77 -5.02 6.20
CA ASN A 192 18.06 -4.04 7.02
C ASN A 192 16.53 -4.12 6.93
N TYR A 193 16.00 -4.46 5.75
CA TYR A 193 14.56 -4.51 5.49
C TYR A 193 14.05 -5.93 5.28
N GLY A 194 14.86 -6.95 5.54
CA GLY A 194 14.44 -8.36 5.45
C GLY A 194 13.23 -8.67 6.32
N TYR A 195 12.47 -9.69 5.94
CA TYR A 195 11.19 -10.05 6.55
C TYR A 195 11.22 -10.12 8.08
N ASN A 196 12.26 -10.72 8.65
CA ASN A 196 12.42 -10.90 10.09
C ASN A 196 12.95 -9.64 10.82
N ASN A 197 13.60 -8.73 10.08
CA ASN A 197 14.33 -7.60 10.65
C ASN A 197 13.52 -6.31 10.59
N VAL A 198 12.69 -6.15 9.55
CA VAL A 198 11.95 -4.93 9.30
C VAL A 198 10.91 -4.67 10.40
N LYS A 199 10.86 -3.42 10.86
CA LYS A 199 9.93 -2.94 11.88
C LYS A 199 9.05 -1.85 11.31
N PHE A 200 7.79 -1.83 11.75
CA PHE A 200 6.94 -0.66 11.56
C PHE A 200 7.55 0.51 12.36
N SER A 201 7.51 1.72 11.79
CA SER A 201 8.23 2.97 12.16
C SER A 201 8.68 3.16 13.62
N ASP A 202 7.89 2.69 14.59
CA ASP A 202 8.03 2.95 16.02
C ASP A 202 8.77 1.81 16.76
N LYS A 203 9.48 0.96 16.01
CA LYS A 203 10.49 -0.03 16.47
C LYS A 203 10.01 -1.22 17.31
N SER A 204 8.72 -1.44 17.54
CA SER A 204 8.24 -2.63 18.27
C SER A 204 7.69 -3.73 17.36
N ASN A 205 6.72 -3.39 16.51
CA ASN A 205 5.96 -4.39 15.75
C ASN A 205 6.74 -4.88 14.52
N THR A 206 6.86 -6.20 14.42
CA THR A 206 7.28 -6.91 13.21
C THR A 206 6.27 -6.71 12.08
N LEU A 207 6.70 -7.00 10.85
CA LEU A 207 5.82 -7.04 9.68
C LEU A 207 4.60 -7.95 9.89
N GLU A 208 4.82 -9.15 10.45
CA GLU A 208 3.74 -10.12 10.69
C GLU A 208 2.75 -9.64 11.75
N GLU A 209 3.23 -9.08 12.87
CA GLU A 209 2.35 -8.51 13.91
C GLU A 209 1.50 -7.36 13.36
N PHE A 210 2.07 -6.52 12.52
CA PHE A 210 1.35 -5.46 11.85
C PHE A 210 0.29 -6.01 10.87
N ALA A 211 0.66 -6.99 10.05
CA ALA A 211 -0.22 -7.61 9.06
C ALA A 211 -1.39 -8.40 9.70
N LYS A 212 -1.24 -8.87 10.94
CA LYS A 212 -2.32 -9.52 11.70
C LYS A 212 -3.39 -8.57 12.25
N ARG A 213 -3.12 -7.26 12.29
CA ARG A 213 -4.12 -6.28 12.77
C ARG A 213 -5.41 -6.39 11.94
N PRO A 214 -6.59 -6.09 12.50
CA PRO A 214 -7.79 -5.95 11.67
C PRO A 214 -7.59 -4.90 10.57
N GLN A 215 -8.05 -5.19 9.35
CA GLN A 215 -7.85 -4.32 8.18
C GLN A 215 -8.39 -2.90 8.42
N PHE A 216 -9.55 -2.80 9.07
CA PHE A 216 -10.12 -1.52 9.50
C PHE A 216 -9.13 -0.67 10.32
N LEU A 217 -8.43 -1.26 11.30
CA LEU A 217 -7.48 -0.53 12.14
C LEU A 217 -6.23 -0.13 11.37
N ARG A 218 -5.78 -0.96 10.39
CA ARG A 218 -4.71 -0.56 9.48
C ARG A 218 -5.11 0.66 8.64
N TRP A 219 -6.29 0.64 8.01
CA TRP A 219 -6.75 1.76 7.20
C TRP A 219 -6.98 3.02 8.02
N LEU A 220 -7.45 2.90 9.27
CA LEU A 220 -7.56 4.04 10.19
C LEU A 220 -6.19 4.61 10.57
N THR A 221 -5.19 3.75 10.77
CA THR A 221 -3.81 4.19 11.06
C THR A 221 -3.21 4.89 9.83
N GLU A 222 -3.42 4.34 8.63
CA GLU A 222 -3.02 4.97 7.36
C GLU A 222 -3.70 6.33 7.16
N TRP A 223 -4.98 6.44 7.53
CA TRP A 223 -5.72 7.70 7.50
C TRP A 223 -5.12 8.73 8.46
N TYR A 224 -4.79 8.31 9.67
CA TYR A 224 -4.20 9.19 10.67
C TYR A 224 -2.80 9.67 10.28
N ASP A 225 -1.99 8.80 9.68
CA ASP A 225 -0.68 9.16 9.13
C ASP A 225 -0.82 10.24 8.04
N ASP A 226 -1.72 10.03 7.08
CA ASP A 226 -1.99 10.97 5.99
C ASP A 226 -2.55 12.30 6.51
N TYR A 227 -3.48 12.23 7.46
CA TYR A 227 -4.07 13.40 8.12
C TYR A 227 -2.99 14.23 8.84
N CYS A 228 -2.14 13.57 9.63
CA CYS A 228 -1.07 14.23 10.38
C CYS A 228 -0.07 14.90 9.44
N TYR A 229 0.38 14.19 8.41
CA TYR A 229 1.32 14.72 7.42
C TYR A 229 0.73 15.93 6.69
N THR A 230 -0.50 15.79 6.18
CA THR A 230 -1.17 16.84 5.43
C THR A 230 -1.47 18.06 6.30
N ARG A 231 -1.94 17.86 7.53
CA ARG A 231 -2.13 18.93 8.52
C ARG A 231 -0.83 19.69 8.80
N GLN A 232 0.28 18.98 9.02
CA GLN A 232 1.57 19.62 9.27
C GLN A 232 2.04 20.45 8.07
N LYS A 233 1.84 19.94 6.86
CA LYS A 233 2.15 20.68 5.63
C LYS A 233 1.35 21.99 5.54
N TYR A 234 0.03 21.94 5.75
CA TYR A 234 -0.79 23.16 5.75
C TYR A 234 -0.39 24.13 6.86
N LEU A 235 -0.08 23.64 8.06
CA LEU A 235 0.38 24.50 9.16
C LEU A 235 1.71 25.18 8.84
N LYS A 236 2.66 24.47 8.21
CA LYS A 236 3.94 25.04 7.76
C LYS A 236 3.71 26.12 6.70
N ASP A 237 2.87 25.85 5.71
CA ASP A 237 2.47 26.83 4.69
C ASP A 237 1.88 28.10 5.31
N VAL A 238 0.98 27.95 6.31
CA VAL A 238 0.40 29.08 7.05
C VAL A 238 1.49 29.83 7.81
N GLN A 239 2.35 29.15 8.57
CA GLN A 239 3.43 29.79 9.34
C GLN A 239 4.43 30.56 8.46
N GLU A 240 4.78 30.03 7.28
CA GLU A 240 5.72 30.66 6.38
C GLU A 240 5.16 31.93 5.72
N LYS A 241 3.86 31.94 5.43
CA LYS A 241 3.18 33.03 4.71
C LYS A 241 2.53 34.05 5.62
N CYS A 242 2.03 33.64 6.78
CA CYS A 242 1.46 34.53 7.78
C CYS A 242 2.54 35.09 8.71
N LYS A 243 3.34 36.02 8.19
CA LYS A 243 4.28 36.80 9.01
C LYS A 243 3.59 38.03 9.57
N SER A 244 3.75 38.29 10.87
CA SER A 244 3.30 39.55 11.46
C SER A 244 4.09 40.70 10.83
N ASN A 245 3.45 41.55 10.05
CA ASN A 245 3.99 42.87 9.73
C ASN A 245 3.70 43.83 10.89
N ASP A 246 4.43 44.96 10.96
CA ASP A 246 4.26 46.00 11.98
C ASP A 246 2.84 46.63 12.00
N GLN A 247 1.97 46.23 11.08
CA GLN A 247 0.59 46.71 10.95
C GLN A 247 -0.46 45.68 11.38
N LEU A 248 -0.09 44.50 11.91
CA LEU A 248 -1.02 43.43 12.33
C LEU A 248 -1.99 42.99 11.20
N LYS A 249 -1.67 43.23 9.93
CA LYS A 249 -2.53 42.88 8.79
C LYS A 249 -2.06 41.59 8.15
N CYS A 250 -2.92 40.56 8.16
CA CYS A 250 -2.76 39.39 7.30
C CYS A 250 -2.88 39.84 5.84
N ASP A 251 -1.86 39.54 5.03
CA ASP A 251 -1.90 39.83 3.60
C ASP A 251 -2.76 38.80 2.83
N THR A 252 -2.97 39.05 1.55
CA THR A 252 -3.77 38.17 0.68
C THR A 252 -3.21 36.75 0.60
N GLU A 253 -1.89 36.57 0.71
CA GLU A 253 -1.27 35.24 0.64
C GLU A 253 -1.51 34.44 1.94
N CYS A 254 -1.36 35.09 3.09
CA CYS A 254 -1.70 34.52 4.39
C CYS A 254 -3.18 34.12 4.46
N ASN A 255 -4.10 35.01 4.07
CA ASN A 255 -5.53 34.71 4.06
C ASN A 255 -5.85 33.48 3.20
N LYS A 256 -5.24 33.38 2.01
CA LYS A 256 -5.40 32.23 1.12
C LYS A 256 -4.90 30.92 1.76
N LYS A 257 -3.75 30.94 2.44
CA LYS A 257 -3.23 29.74 3.13
C LYS A 257 -4.09 29.32 4.31
N CYS A 258 -4.63 30.28 5.07
CA CYS A 258 -5.61 30.02 6.12
C CYS A 258 -6.89 29.39 5.54
N GLU A 259 -7.44 29.93 4.45
CA GLU A 259 -8.61 29.36 3.77
C GLU A 259 -8.36 27.94 3.26
N ASP A 260 -7.18 27.68 2.69
CA ASP A 260 -6.80 26.33 2.22
C ASP A 260 -6.75 25.34 3.38
N TYR A 261 -6.19 25.74 4.53
CA TYR A 261 -6.18 24.93 5.75
C TYR A 261 -7.59 24.69 6.30
N GLU A 262 -8.45 25.70 6.34
CA GLU A 262 -9.84 25.55 6.77
C GLU A 262 -10.63 24.60 5.86
N LYS A 263 -10.46 24.72 4.54
CA LYS A 263 -11.10 23.83 3.56
C LYS A 263 -10.67 22.38 3.79
N TYR A 264 -9.39 22.16 4.07
CA TYR A 264 -8.88 20.84 4.41
C TYR A 264 -9.50 20.29 5.71
N MET A 265 -9.56 21.08 6.78
CA MET A 265 -10.13 20.65 8.07
C MET A 265 -11.64 20.37 8.03
N LYS A 266 -12.37 20.96 7.06
CA LYS A 266 -13.81 20.73 6.84
C LYS A 266 -14.10 19.47 6.00
N LYS A 267 -13.11 18.94 5.29
CA LYS A 267 -13.23 17.74 4.44
C LYS A 267 -13.15 16.47 5.28
#